data_AF-A0AAW1SJH8-F1
#
_entry.id   AF-A0AAW1SJH8-F1
#
_cell.length_a   1.000
_cell.length_b   1.000
_cell.length_c   1.000
_cell.angle_alpha   90.00
_cell.angle_beta   90.00
_cell.angle_gamma   90.00
#
_symmetry.space_group_name_H-M   'P 1'
#
loop_
_entity.id
_entity.type
_entity.pdbx_description
1 polymer ?
#
loop_
_entity_poly.entity_id
_entity_poly.type
_entity_poly.pdbx_seq_one_letter_code
_entity_poly.pdbx_strand_id
1 'polypeptide(L)'
;MGPKRTLSERQGIDQEAALDSSVEDPALTSMEVVMNPLAAMPCPASPFSFDRRRLKIDWRLLHGVDVDRVVRETDLDLLEKVVSMAVYGDLEAEDPEALSPLNFGRICRVAQLTGEYLLHVQDRLALENSQLKEDRLKASKYNEALRLRIKEQRESGRENRRELRRAQRSLRAYEGQVTELKAQREALLTEIRHLKGDMQAANAQVFTGCGLLIELSSPHIHRGGGAEARSRSGQ
;
A
#
# COMPACT_ATOMS: atom_id res chain seq x y z
N MET A 1 -18.47 49.22 6.76
CA MET A 1 -17.03 48.91 6.67
C MET A 1 -16.85 47.44 7.03
N GLY A 2 -16.63 46.57 6.06
CA GLY A 2 -16.51 45.12 6.31
C GLY A 2 -15.12 44.75 6.85
N PRO A 3 -15.00 43.71 7.70
CA PRO A 3 -13.70 43.29 8.18
C PRO A 3 -12.89 42.70 7.03
N LYS A 4 -11.71 43.27 6.82
CA LYS A 4 -10.72 42.83 5.84
C LYS A 4 -10.23 41.43 6.24
N ARG A 5 -10.68 40.39 5.54
CA ARG A 5 -10.02 39.08 5.55
C ARG A 5 -8.55 39.29 5.18
N THR A 6 -7.65 38.83 6.03
CA THR A 6 -6.20 39.02 5.85
C THR A 6 -5.74 38.21 4.64
N LEU A 7 -4.81 38.78 3.86
CA LEU A 7 -4.32 38.24 2.59
C LEU A 7 -3.71 36.83 2.72
N SER A 8 -3.30 36.45 3.94
CA SER A 8 -2.71 35.15 4.26
C SER A 8 -3.73 34.01 4.38
N GLU A 9 -5.01 34.32 4.62
CA GLU A 9 -6.06 33.31 4.83
C GLU A 9 -6.75 32.90 3.52
N ARG A 10 -6.67 33.75 2.48
CA ARG A 10 -7.06 33.40 1.11
C ARG A 10 -6.04 32.47 0.44
N GLN A 11 -4.75 32.65 0.75
CA GLN A 11 -3.68 31.82 0.19
C GLN A 11 -3.72 30.35 0.65
N GLY A 12 -4.33 30.04 1.80
CA GLY A 12 -4.51 28.65 2.26
C GLY A 12 -5.69 27.93 1.60
N ILE A 13 -6.73 28.65 1.19
CA ILE A 13 -7.95 28.06 0.61
C ILE A 13 -7.76 27.75 -0.89
N ASP A 14 -6.95 28.55 -1.59
CA ASP A 14 -6.63 28.33 -3.00
C ASP A 14 -5.55 27.24 -3.20
N GLN A 15 -4.76 26.90 -2.16
CA GLN A 15 -3.79 25.81 -2.21
C GLN A 15 -4.41 24.42 -1.93
N GLU A 16 -5.48 24.31 -1.13
CA GLU A 16 -6.18 23.03 -0.93
C GLU A 16 -6.97 22.60 -2.17
N ALA A 17 -7.48 23.55 -2.97
CA ALA A 17 -8.19 23.26 -4.22
C ALA A 17 -7.25 22.90 -5.38
N ALA A 18 -5.99 23.32 -5.33
CA ALA A 18 -4.98 23.01 -6.35
C ALA A 18 -4.36 21.60 -6.20
N LEU A 19 -4.64 20.88 -5.11
CA LEU A 19 -4.24 19.48 -4.94
C LEU A 19 -5.25 18.49 -5.57
N ASP A 20 -6.34 18.98 -6.18
CA ASP A 20 -7.44 18.16 -6.71
C ASP A 20 -7.47 18.08 -8.26
N SER A 21 -6.39 18.42 -8.98
CA SER A 21 -6.34 18.33 -10.46
C SER A 21 -5.18 17.52 -11.05
N SER A 22 -4.39 16.79 -10.24
CA SER A 22 -3.29 15.97 -10.77
C SER A 22 -3.03 14.72 -9.93
N VAL A 23 -4.06 13.88 -9.74
CA VAL A 23 -3.85 12.43 -9.62
C VAL A 23 -5.01 11.69 -10.30
N GLU A 24 -5.33 12.09 -11.53
CA GLU A 24 -5.51 11.04 -12.54
C GLU A 24 -4.10 10.49 -12.75
N ASP A 25 -3.71 9.52 -11.92
CA ASP A 25 -2.41 8.86 -12.06
C ASP A 25 -2.39 8.24 -13.48
N PRO A 26 -1.55 8.72 -14.42
CA PRO A 26 -1.50 8.15 -15.77
C PRO A 26 -0.98 6.70 -15.77
N ALA A 27 -0.58 6.19 -14.60
CA ALA A 27 -0.34 4.75 -14.38
C ALA A 27 -1.62 3.89 -14.49
N LEU A 28 -2.82 4.51 -14.48
CA LEU A 28 -4.12 3.83 -14.47
C LEU A 28 -4.50 3.12 -15.78
N THR A 29 -3.75 3.32 -16.88
CA THR A 29 -3.91 2.53 -18.12
C THR A 29 -2.67 1.70 -18.46
N SER A 30 -1.51 2.02 -17.87
CA SER A 30 -0.24 1.38 -18.22
C SER A 30 0.08 0.11 -17.41
N MET A 31 -0.64 -0.16 -16.30
CA MET A 31 -0.43 -1.38 -15.50
C MET A 31 -1.40 -2.53 -15.80
N GLU A 32 -2.43 -2.34 -16.64
CA GLU A 32 -3.23 -3.48 -17.14
C GLU A 32 -2.50 -4.29 -18.21
N VAL A 33 -1.39 -3.77 -18.74
CA VAL A 33 -0.43 -4.50 -19.58
C VAL A 33 0.79 -4.93 -18.76
N VAL A 34 0.63 -5.24 -17.47
CA VAL A 34 1.64 -6.06 -16.79
C VAL A 34 1.38 -7.49 -17.25
N MET A 35 2.12 -7.85 -18.31
CA MET A 35 2.47 -9.19 -18.75
C MET A 35 1.81 -10.27 -17.90
N ASN A 36 0.89 -11.03 -18.48
CA ASN A 36 0.69 -12.39 -18.00
C ASN A 36 1.93 -13.18 -18.45
N PRO A 37 2.99 -13.35 -17.64
CA PRO A 37 4.23 -13.98 -18.10
C PRO A 37 4.05 -15.51 -18.21
N LEU A 38 2.83 -16.00 -17.94
CA LEU A 38 2.52 -17.41 -17.77
C LEU A 38 1.61 -17.98 -18.85
N ALA A 39 1.30 -17.20 -19.88
CA ALA A 39 0.88 -17.76 -21.17
C ALA A 39 2.14 -18.13 -21.96
N ALA A 40 3.07 -18.87 -21.34
CA ALA A 40 4.03 -19.66 -22.09
C ALA A 40 3.20 -20.69 -22.84
N MET A 41 2.88 -20.38 -24.09
CA MET A 41 2.35 -21.34 -25.05
C MET A 41 3.18 -22.61 -24.89
N PRO A 42 2.57 -23.79 -24.65
CA PRO A 42 3.29 -25.04 -24.75
C PRO A 42 3.84 -25.06 -26.18
N CYS A 43 5.15 -24.85 -26.34
CA CYS A 43 5.79 -25.12 -27.61
C CYS A 43 5.55 -26.61 -27.86
N PRO A 44 4.77 -26.99 -28.88
CA PRO A 44 4.52 -28.40 -29.14
C PRO A 44 5.87 -29.01 -29.46
N ALA A 45 6.42 -29.79 -28.52
CA ALA A 45 7.63 -30.53 -28.74
C ALA A 45 7.41 -31.39 -30.00
N SER A 46 8.31 -31.27 -30.97
CA SER A 46 8.25 -32.11 -32.16
C SER A 46 8.21 -33.58 -31.74
N PRO A 47 7.45 -34.43 -32.45
CA PRO A 47 7.41 -35.86 -32.14
C PRO A 47 8.82 -36.45 -32.18
N PHE A 48 9.05 -37.46 -31.34
CA PHE A 48 10.33 -38.16 -31.28
C PHE A 48 10.69 -38.75 -32.65
N SER A 49 11.95 -38.58 -33.05
CA SER A 49 12.51 -39.26 -34.22
C SER A 49 13.93 -39.70 -33.90
N PHE A 50 14.32 -40.88 -34.39
CA PHE A 50 15.69 -41.36 -34.25
C PHE A 50 16.62 -40.47 -35.07
N ASP A 51 17.73 -40.09 -34.44
CA ASP A 51 18.76 -39.33 -35.12
C ASP A 51 19.46 -40.20 -36.17
N ARG A 52 19.78 -39.59 -37.33
CA ARG A 52 20.56 -40.23 -38.39
C ARG A 52 22.06 -40.15 -38.12
N ARG A 53 22.47 -39.43 -37.08
CA ARG A 53 23.85 -39.34 -36.65
C ARG A 53 24.45 -40.73 -36.42
N ARG A 54 25.64 -40.94 -36.99
CA ARG A 54 26.47 -42.14 -36.82
C ARG A 54 27.90 -41.68 -36.52
N LEU A 55 28.55 -42.32 -35.57
CA LEU A 55 29.90 -41.98 -35.10
C LEU A 55 30.79 -43.22 -35.16
N LYS A 56 32.05 -43.03 -35.51
CA LYS A 56 33.09 -44.06 -35.34
C LYS A 56 33.30 -44.33 -33.85
N ILE A 57 33.49 -45.59 -33.48
CA ILE A 57 33.72 -46.01 -32.11
C ILE A 57 35.17 -45.69 -31.71
N ASP A 58 35.34 -44.91 -30.64
CA ASP A 58 36.65 -44.69 -30.03
C ASP A 58 36.98 -45.87 -29.10
N TRP A 59 37.64 -46.88 -29.68
CA TRP A 59 38.07 -48.08 -28.97
C TRP A 59 39.00 -47.76 -27.79
N ARG A 60 39.85 -46.74 -27.90
CA ARG A 60 40.77 -46.36 -26.82
C ARG A 60 39.99 -45.82 -25.63
N LEU A 61 38.98 -44.98 -25.89
CA LEU A 61 38.08 -44.50 -24.85
C LEU A 61 37.30 -45.66 -24.23
N LEU A 62 36.70 -46.54 -25.03
CA LEU A 62 35.95 -47.70 -24.56
C LEU A 62 36.80 -48.63 -23.68
N HIS A 63 38.07 -48.82 -24.03
CA HIS A 63 38.99 -49.65 -23.24
C HIS A 63 39.38 -49.04 -21.90
N GLY A 64 39.44 -47.70 -21.83
CA GLY A 64 39.72 -46.95 -20.61
C GLY A 64 38.52 -46.79 -19.69
N VAL A 65 37.32 -47.23 -20.09
CA VAL A 65 36.14 -47.22 -19.22
C VAL A 65 36.27 -48.30 -18.16
N ASP A 66 36.40 -47.86 -16.91
CA ASP A 66 36.23 -48.73 -15.75
C ASP A 66 34.73 -48.78 -15.38
N VAL A 67 34.07 -49.85 -15.82
CA VAL A 67 32.63 -50.09 -15.61
C VAL A 67 32.30 -50.19 -14.12
N ASP A 68 33.17 -50.81 -13.32
CA ASP A 68 32.94 -51.01 -11.89
C ASP A 68 33.07 -49.69 -11.14
N ARG A 69 34.00 -48.83 -11.57
CA ARG A 69 34.12 -47.46 -11.07
C ARG A 69 32.90 -46.60 -11.41
N VAL A 70 32.39 -46.66 -12.64
CA VAL A 70 31.17 -45.91 -13.03
C VAL A 70 30.00 -46.29 -12.14
N VAL A 71 29.80 -47.59 -11.87
CA VAL A 71 28.72 -48.09 -11.02
C VAL A 71 28.91 -47.67 -9.55
N ARG A 72 30.12 -47.82 -9.01
CA ARG A 72 30.39 -47.57 -7.58
C ARG A 72 30.46 -46.10 -7.22
N GLU A 73 31.04 -45.28 -8.09
CA GLU A 73 31.34 -43.86 -7.83
C GLU A 73 30.35 -42.92 -8.54
N THR A 74 29.44 -43.44 -9.38
CA THR A 74 28.53 -42.62 -10.20
C THR A 74 29.32 -41.55 -10.96
N ASP A 75 30.39 -41.98 -11.64
CA ASP A 75 31.25 -41.10 -12.44
C ASP A 75 30.51 -40.66 -13.71
N LEU A 76 29.68 -39.63 -13.57
CA LEU A 76 28.86 -39.07 -14.66
C LEU A 76 29.72 -38.41 -15.74
N ASP A 77 30.90 -37.89 -15.39
CA ASP A 77 31.84 -37.30 -16.35
C ASP A 77 32.39 -38.36 -17.32
N LEU A 78 32.67 -39.57 -16.82
CA LEU A 78 33.05 -40.69 -17.66
C LEU A 78 31.85 -41.20 -18.49
N LEU A 79 30.66 -41.26 -17.89
CA LEU A 79 29.44 -41.70 -18.59
C LEU A 79 29.07 -40.77 -19.75
N GLU A 80 29.10 -39.45 -19.55
CA GLU A 80 28.78 -38.45 -20.57
C GLU A 80 29.71 -38.55 -21.79
N LYS A 81 31.01 -38.82 -21.56
CA LYS A 81 31.99 -39.02 -22.63
C LYS A 81 31.69 -40.25 -23.48
N VAL A 82 31.08 -41.29 -22.92
CA VAL A 82 30.79 -42.55 -23.62
C VAL A 82 29.36 -42.68 -24.10
N VAL A 83 28.42 -41.87 -23.60
CA VAL A 83 27.02 -41.84 -24.04
C VAL A 83 26.92 -41.59 -25.54
N SER A 84 27.67 -40.63 -26.09
CA SER A 84 27.63 -40.33 -27.52
C SER A 84 28.03 -41.54 -28.38
N MET A 85 29.03 -42.30 -27.92
CA MET A 85 29.47 -43.53 -28.58
C MET A 85 28.44 -44.66 -28.40
N ALA A 86 27.83 -44.79 -27.22
CA ALA A 86 26.81 -45.81 -26.98
C ALA A 86 25.51 -45.56 -27.77
N VAL A 87 25.15 -44.30 -28.00
CA VAL A 87 23.89 -43.90 -28.67
C VAL A 87 24.06 -43.80 -30.20
N TYR A 88 25.19 -43.29 -30.68
CA TYR A 88 25.40 -43.02 -32.11
C TYR A 88 26.50 -43.88 -32.75
N GLY A 89 27.16 -44.75 -32.00
CA GLY A 89 28.21 -45.64 -32.53
C GLY A 89 27.69 -46.54 -33.64
N ASP A 90 28.37 -46.55 -34.79
CA ASP A 90 27.97 -47.35 -35.94
C ASP A 90 28.66 -48.71 -35.95
N LEU A 91 27.98 -49.71 -35.40
CA LEU A 91 28.53 -51.08 -35.32
C LEU A 91 28.67 -51.75 -36.70
N GLU A 92 27.92 -51.30 -37.72
CA GLU A 92 27.96 -51.89 -39.06
C GLU A 92 29.17 -51.41 -39.87
N ALA A 93 29.72 -50.25 -39.50
CA ALA A 93 30.85 -49.61 -40.18
C ALA A 93 32.22 -49.91 -39.55
N GLU A 94 32.27 -50.66 -38.44
CA GLU A 94 33.52 -50.98 -37.73
C GLU A 94 34.25 -52.20 -38.29
N ASP A 95 35.58 -52.20 -38.14
CA ASP A 95 36.42 -53.32 -38.56
C ASP A 95 36.10 -54.58 -37.75
N PRO A 96 35.94 -55.77 -38.38
CA PRO A 96 35.60 -57.01 -37.67
C PRO A 96 36.61 -57.42 -36.59
N GLU A 97 37.88 -57.05 -36.76
CA GLU A 97 38.92 -57.28 -35.75
C GLU A 97 38.74 -56.40 -34.51
N ALA A 98 38.29 -55.16 -34.71
CA ALA A 98 38.00 -54.22 -33.62
C ALA A 98 36.67 -54.56 -32.94
N LEU A 99 35.66 -54.99 -33.70
CA LEU A 99 34.37 -55.47 -33.19
C LEU A 99 34.44 -56.93 -32.73
N SER A 100 35.44 -57.26 -31.91
CA SER A 100 35.54 -58.58 -31.28
C SER A 100 34.36 -58.85 -30.31
N PRO A 101 34.02 -60.11 -30.02
CA PRO A 101 32.95 -60.44 -29.06
C PRO A 101 33.15 -59.81 -27.68
N LEU A 102 34.40 -59.65 -27.25
CA LEU A 102 34.75 -58.98 -25.99
C LEU A 102 34.40 -57.49 -26.03
N ASN A 103 34.72 -56.83 -27.14
CA ASN A 103 34.48 -55.40 -27.34
C ASN A 103 32.98 -55.11 -27.52
N PHE A 104 32.26 -55.99 -28.20
CA PHE A 104 30.81 -55.97 -28.26
C PHE A 104 30.18 -56.06 -26.86
N GLY A 105 30.66 -56.98 -26.02
CA GLY A 105 30.21 -57.09 -24.63
C GLY A 105 30.42 -55.80 -23.83
N ARG A 106 31.55 -55.10 -24.02
CA ARG A 106 31.80 -53.79 -23.40
C ARG A 106 30.83 -52.72 -23.89
N ILE A 107 30.55 -52.67 -25.19
CA ILE A 107 29.57 -51.73 -25.76
C ILE A 107 28.18 -51.98 -25.16
N CYS A 108 27.74 -53.24 -25.10
CA CYS A 108 26.48 -53.60 -24.47
C CYS A 108 26.44 -53.17 -23.00
N ARG A 109 27.54 -53.35 -22.27
CA ARG A 109 27.61 -52.95 -20.86
C ARG A 109 27.54 -51.43 -20.68
N VAL A 110 28.23 -50.65 -21.51
CA VAL A 110 28.14 -49.19 -21.50
C VAL A 110 26.73 -48.72 -21.90
N ALA A 111 26.10 -49.37 -22.88
CA ALA A 111 24.73 -49.07 -23.29
C ALA A 111 23.72 -49.34 -22.15
N GLN A 112 23.89 -50.43 -21.39
CA GLN A 112 23.08 -50.72 -20.21
C GLN A 112 23.19 -49.61 -19.16
N LEU A 113 24.42 -49.22 -18.80
CA LEU A 113 24.64 -48.15 -17.82
C LEU A 113 24.08 -46.80 -18.29
N THR A 114 24.23 -46.51 -19.57
CA THR A 114 23.66 -45.31 -20.19
C THR A 114 22.13 -45.34 -20.12
N GLY A 115 21.50 -46.47 -20.43
CA GLY A 115 20.05 -46.65 -20.34
C GLY A 115 19.52 -46.48 -18.92
N GLU A 116 20.20 -47.07 -17.93
CA GLU A 116 19.86 -46.94 -16.52
C GLU A 116 19.93 -45.47 -16.05
N TYR A 117 21.00 -44.77 -16.41
CA TYR A 117 21.15 -43.34 -16.11
C TYR A 117 20.07 -42.49 -16.78
N LEU A 118 19.78 -42.71 -18.06
CA LEU A 118 18.75 -41.95 -18.78
C LEU A 118 17.35 -42.19 -18.19
N LEU A 119 17.04 -43.41 -17.74
CA LEU A 119 15.79 -43.70 -17.06
C LEU A 119 15.71 -42.97 -15.70
N HIS A 120 16.80 -42.96 -14.93
CA HIS A 120 16.86 -42.20 -13.69
C HIS A 120 16.63 -40.70 -13.93
N VAL A 121 17.30 -40.12 -14.94
CA VAL A 121 17.13 -38.70 -15.30
C VAL A 121 15.69 -38.43 -15.75
N GLN A 122 15.08 -39.33 -16.53
CA GLN A 122 13.69 -39.21 -16.94
C GLN A 122 12.74 -39.15 -15.73
N ASP A 123 12.89 -40.06 -14.76
CA ASP A 123 12.06 -40.10 -13.56
C ASP A 123 12.27 -38.86 -12.67
N ARG A 124 13.53 -38.43 -12.51
CA ARG A 124 13.89 -37.20 -11.79
C ARG A 124 13.27 -35.97 -12.42
N LEU A 125 13.42 -35.81 -13.74
CA LEU A 125 12.83 -34.70 -14.49
C LEU A 125 11.29 -34.75 -14.47
N ALA A 126 10.68 -35.93 -14.50
CA ALA A 126 9.23 -36.08 -14.41
C ALA A 126 8.72 -35.63 -13.03
N LEU A 127 9.40 -36.02 -11.95
CA LEU A 127 9.09 -35.61 -10.58
C LEU A 127 9.24 -34.09 -10.39
N GLU A 128 10.37 -33.52 -10.80
CA GLU A 128 10.64 -32.09 -10.70
C GLU A 128 9.66 -31.27 -11.55
N ASN A 129 9.34 -31.72 -12.76
CA ASN A 129 8.31 -31.06 -13.58
C ASN A 129 6.92 -31.11 -12.92
N SER A 130 6.58 -32.21 -12.24
CA SER A 130 5.32 -32.31 -11.50
C SER A 130 5.27 -31.30 -10.34
N GLN A 131 6.35 -31.23 -9.56
CA GLN A 131 6.48 -30.27 -8.45
C GLN A 131 6.41 -28.82 -8.94
N LEU A 132 7.16 -28.49 -10.00
CA LEU A 132 7.13 -27.15 -10.61
C LEU A 132 5.74 -26.77 -11.13
N LYS A 133 4.98 -27.72 -11.69
CA LYS A 133 3.59 -27.47 -12.11
C LYS A 133 2.69 -27.18 -10.91
N GLU A 134 2.86 -27.91 -9.81
CA GLU A 134 2.09 -27.70 -8.59
C GLU A 134 2.40 -26.33 -7.94
N ASP A 135 3.68 -25.99 -7.82
CA ASP A 135 4.12 -24.71 -7.26
C ASP A 135 3.67 -23.53 -8.13
N ARG A 136 3.73 -23.69 -9.46
CA ARG A 136 3.18 -22.71 -10.41
C ARG A 136 1.68 -22.50 -10.18
N LEU A 137 0.92 -23.58 -9.95
CA LEU A 137 -0.51 -23.49 -9.66
C LEU A 137 -0.78 -22.79 -8.32
N LYS A 138 -0.02 -23.13 -7.26
CA LYS A 138 -0.12 -22.48 -5.94
C LYS A 138 0.19 -20.98 -6.04
N ALA A 139 1.28 -20.62 -6.70
CA ALA A 139 1.68 -19.24 -6.92
C ALA A 139 0.62 -18.46 -7.73
N SER A 140 0.03 -19.08 -8.76
CA SER A 140 -1.06 -18.48 -9.54
C SER A 140 -2.27 -18.16 -8.67
N LYS A 141 -2.73 -19.12 -7.85
CA LYS A 141 -3.86 -18.92 -6.92
C LYS A 141 -3.57 -17.83 -5.89
N TYR A 142 -2.36 -17.82 -5.34
CA TYR A 142 -1.94 -16.81 -4.37
C TYR A 142 -1.91 -15.39 -4.98
N ASN A 143 -1.38 -15.25 -6.19
CA ASN A 143 -1.38 -13.99 -6.93
C ASN A 143 -2.80 -13.49 -7.22
N GLU A 144 -3.72 -14.39 -7.58
CA GLU A 144 -5.12 -14.04 -7.80
C GLU A 144 -5.79 -13.54 -6.50
N ALA A 145 -5.57 -14.23 -5.39
CA ALA A 145 -6.08 -13.80 -4.08
C ALA A 145 -5.54 -12.42 -3.67
N LEU A 146 -4.24 -12.17 -3.87
CA LEU A 146 -3.64 -10.86 -3.63
C LEU A 146 -4.24 -9.77 -4.52
N ARG A 147 -4.48 -10.06 -5.81
CA ARG A 147 -5.12 -9.11 -6.73
C ARG A 147 -6.53 -8.72 -6.24
N LEU A 148 -7.32 -9.69 -5.77
CA LEU A 148 -8.63 -9.42 -5.19
C LEU A 148 -8.52 -8.57 -3.92
N ARG A 149 -7.59 -8.89 -3.03
CA ARG A 149 -7.38 -8.13 -1.79
C ARG A 149 -6.96 -6.67 -2.05
N ILE A 150 -6.11 -6.44 -3.05
CA ILE A 150 -5.73 -5.09 -3.48
C ILE A 150 -6.94 -4.32 -3.99
N LYS A 151 -7.83 -4.96 -4.77
CA LYS A 151 -9.07 -4.32 -5.25
C LYS A 151 -9.97 -3.91 -4.09
N GLU A 152 -10.21 -4.82 -3.15
CA GLU A 152 -11.03 -4.55 -1.96
C GLU A 152 -10.47 -3.41 -1.11
N GLN A 153 -9.16 -3.40 -0.84
CA GLN A 153 -8.52 -2.31 -0.09
C GLN A 153 -8.62 -0.97 -0.83
N ARG A 154 -8.51 -0.96 -2.16
CA ARG A 154 -8.69 0.24 -2.98
C ARG A 154 -10.11 0.78 -2.89
N GLU A 155 -11.11 -0.09 -2.90
CA GLU A 155 -12.52 0.28 -2.76
C GLU A 155 -12.81 0.83 -1.36
N SER A 156 -12.39 0.14 -0.31
CA SER A 156 -12.51 0.62 1.07
C SER A 156 -11.81 1.97 1.27
N GLY A 157 -10.60 2.15 0.72
CA GLY A 157 -9.90 3.43 0.76
C GLY A 157 -10.65 4.56 0.03
N ARG A 158 -11.35 4.26 -1.07
CA ARG A 158 -12.20 5.24 -1.78
C ARG A 158 -13.41 5.61 -0.93
N GLU A 159 -14.03 4.64 -0.25
CA GLU A 159 -15.17 4.88 0.63
C GLU A 159 -14.80 5.73 1.84
N ASN A 160 -13.72 5.38 2.55
CA ASN A 160 -13.21 6.16 3.69
C ASN A 160 -12.89 7.60 3.30
N ARG A 161 -12.32 7.83 2.11
CA ARG A 161 -12.09 9.19 1.59
C ARG A 161 -13.40 9.96 1.36
N ARG A 162 -14.45 9.30 0.88
CA ARG A 162 -15.77 9.93 0.70
C ARG A 162 -16.39 10.28 2.05
N GLU A 163 -16.31 9.38 3.03
CA GLU A 163 -16.80 9.62 4.39
C GLU A 163 -16.04 10.76 5.08
N LEU A 164 -14.71 10.77 4.98
CA LEU A 164 -13.89 11.86 5.51
C LEU A 164 -14.30 13.22 4.91
N ARG A 165 -14.50 13.29 3.58
CA ARG A 165 -14.98 14.51 2.90
C ARG A 165 -16.37 14.93 3.40
N ARG A 166 -17.28 13.97 3.66
CA ARG A 166 -18.61 14.27 4.23
C ARG A 166 -18.48 14.83 5.64
N ALA A 167 -17.71 14.17 6.51
CA ALA A 167 -17.48 14.60 7.88
C ALA A 167 -16.83 16.00 7.95
N GLN A 168 -15.84 16.27 7.10
CA GLN A 168 -15.20 17.59 6.99
C GLN A 168 -16.20 18.67 6.59
N ARG A 169 -17.09 18.41 5.63
CA ARG A 169 -18.15 19.37 5.24
C ARG A 169 -19.12 19.64 6.39
N SER A 170 -19.54 18.59 7.09
CA SER A 170 -20.40 18.73 8.27
C SER A 170 -19.71 19.54 9.37
N LEU A 171 -18.43 19.27 9.65
CA LEU A 171 -17.66 20.01 10.64
C LEU A 171 -17.57 21.51 10.28
N ARG A 172 -17.22 21.84 9.03
CA ARG A 172 -17.18 23.24 8.55
C ARG A 172 -18.54 23.94 8.71
N ALA A 173 -19.65 23.22 8.47
CA ALA A 173 -20.99 23.76 8.69
C ALA A 173 -21.27 24.04 10.17
N TYR A 174 -20.92 23.11 11.08
CA TYR A 174 -21.07 23.30 12.52
C TYR A 174 -20.18 24.44 13.05
N GLU A 175 -18.94 24.53 12.58
CA GLU A 175 -18.03 25.64 12.90
C GLU A 175 -18.66 26.99 12.51
N GLY A 176 -19.26 27.08 11.32
CA GLY A 176 -19.98 28.29 10.87
C GLY A 176 -21.20 28.63 11.73
N GLN A 177 -21.97 27.63 12.17
CA GLN A 177 -23.07 27.87 13.11
C GLN A 177 -22.58 28.38 14.46
N VAL A 178 -21.47 27.84 14.97
CA VAL A 178 -20.87 28.27 16.23
C VAL A 178 -20.36 29.70 16.15
N THR A 179 -19.74 30.12 15.04
CA THR A 179 -19.30 31.51 14.88
C THR A 179 -20.47 32.48 14.82
N GLU A 180 -21.54 32.14 14.12
CA GLU A 180 -22.77 32.94 14.06
C GLU A 180 -23.41 33.09 15.45
N LEU A 181 -23.57 31.99 16.19
CA LEU A 181 -24.10 32.03 17.56
C LEU A 181 -23.24 32.86 18.51
N LYS A 182 -21.90 32.83 18.34
CA LYS A 182 -20.99 33.69 19.10
C LYS A 182 -21.22 35.17 18.78
N ALA A 183 -21.36 35.53 17.50
CA ALA A 183 -21.64 36.91 17.08
C ALA A 183 -22.98 37.41 17.61
N GLN A 184 -24.03 36.58 17.52
CA GLN A 184 -25.35 36.89 18.09
C GLN A 184 -25.31 37.13 19.60
N ARG A 185 -24.57 36.27 20.33
CA ARG A 185 -24.35 36.44 21.76
C ARG A 185 -23.66 37.76 22.08
N GLU A 186 -22.61 38.13 21.33
CA GLU A 186 -21.90 39.39 21.53
C GLU A 186 -22.80 40.60 21.26
N ALA A 187 -23.62 40.55 20.21
CA ALA A 187 -24.59 41.59 19.90
C ALA A 187 -25.60 41.78 21.05
N LEU A 188 -26.20 40.70 21.55
CA LEU A 188 -27.09 40.76 22.71
C LEU A 188 -26.40 41.34 23.95
N LEU A 189 -25.14 40.99 24.20
CA LEU A 189 -24.37 41.56 25.32
C LEU A 189 -24.08 43.06 25.13
N THR A 190 -23.92 43.54 23.89
CA THR A 190 -23.80 44.99 23.64
C THR A 190 -25.12 45.72 23.91
N GLU A 191 -26.24 45.14 23.50
CA GLU A 191 -27.58 45.71 23.71
C GLU A 191 -27.93 45.76 25.20
N ILE A 192 -27.68 44.69 25.95
CA ILE A 192 -27.85 44.67 27.41
C ILE A 192 -27.01 45.77 28.08
N ARG A 193 -25.76 46.00 27.62
CA ARG A 193 -24.91 47.07 28.14
C ARG A 193 -25.49 48.45 27.86
N HIS A 194 -26.02 48.67 26.65
CA HIS A 194 -26.65 49.93 26.29
C HIS A 194 -27.88 50.20 27.16
N LEU A 195 -28.81 49.24 27.24
CA LEU A 195 -30.02 49.35 28.07
C LEU A 195 -29.68 49.60 29.55
N LYS A 196 -28.64 48.94 30.07
CA LYS A 196 -28.16 49.19 31.43
C LYS A 196 -27.64 50.62 31.60
N GLY A 197 -26.91 51.14 30.61
CA GLY A 197 -26.42 52.53 30.60
C GLY A 197 -27.57 53.55 30.55
N ASP A 198 -28.56 53.34 29.67
CA ASP A 198 -29.76 54.18 29.57
C ASP A 198 -30.53 54.20 30.89
N MET A 199 -30.73 53.04 31.50
CA MET A 199 -31.39 52.92 32.80
C MET A 199 -30.62 53.66 33.90
N GLN A 200 -29.29 53.57 33.91
CA GLN A 200 -28.45 54.31 34.86
C GLN A 200 -28.52 55.83 34.64
N ALA A 201 -28.53 56.29 33.39
CA ALA A 201 -28.67 57.69 33.04
C ALA A 201 -30.05 58.24 33.42
N ALA A 202 -31.12 57.50 33.12
CA ALA A 202 -32.48 57.84 33.54
C ALA A 202 -32.59 57.92 35.08
N ASN A 203 -31.99 56.96 35.79
CA ASN A 203 -31.95 57.01 37.25
C ASN A 203 -31.21 58.26 37.75
N ALA A 204 -30.04 58.58 37.18
CA ALA A 204 -29.29 59.78 37.54
C ALA A 204 -30.07 61.09 37.28
N GLN A 205 -30.83 61.18 36.19
CA GLN A 205 -31.69 62.33 35.87
C GLN A 205 -32.83 62.51 36.88
N VAL A 206 -33.44 61.42 37.34
CA VAL A 206 -34.46 61.48 38.40
C VAL A 206 -33.84 62.04 39.69
N PHE A 207 -32.63 61.59 40.04
CA PHE A 207 -31.92 62.09 41.23
C PHE A 207 -31.52 63.58 41.13
N THR A 208 -31.04 64.07 39.97
CA THR A 208 -30.72 65.50 39.78
C THR A 208 -31.95 66.39 39.67
N GLY A 209 -33.05 65.90 39.06
CA GLY A 209 -34.33 66.60 39.02
C GLY A 209 -34.94 66.82 40.41
N CYS A 210 -34.82 65.82 41.30
CA CYS A 210 -35.17 65.99 42.71
C CYS A 210 -34.22 66.95 43.45
N GLY A 211 -32.93 67.01 43.09
CA GLY A 211 -31.98 67.98 43.65
C GLY A 211 -32.28 69.44 43.30
N LEU A 212 -32.66 69.73 42.05
CA LEU A 212 -33.08 71.06 41.59
C LEU A 212 -34.39 71.54 42.23
N LEU A 213 -35.29 70.62 42.58
CA LEU A 213 -36.51 70.91 43.34
C LEU A 213 -36.25 71.24 44.82
N ILE A 214 -35.12 70.80 45.39
CA ILE A 214 -34.72 71.13 46.76
C ILE A 214 -34.03 72.50 46.83
N GLU A 215 -33.24 72.90 45.82
CA GLU A 215 -32.58 74.23 45.80
C GLU A 215 -33.56 75.40 45.55
N LEU A 216 -34.72 75.18 44.92
CA LEU A 216 -35.78 76.19 44.79
C LEU A 216 -36.70 76.27 46.03
N SER A 217 -36.42 75.51 47.09
CA SER A 217 -37.11 75.59 48.40
C SER A 217 -36.11 75.84 49.53
N SER A 218 -35.37 76.96 49.45
CA SER A 218 -34.72 77.55 50.63
C SER A 218 -35.40 78.87 51.01
N PRO A 219 -36.24 78.91 52.05
CA PRO A 219 -36.67 80.16 52.66
C PRO A 219 -35.64 80.63 53.69
N HIS A 220 -35.29 81.90 53.54
CA HIS A 220 -34.55 82.76 54.46
C HIS A 220 -35.27 82.83 55.82
N ILE A 221 -34.73 82.28 56.92
CA ILE A 221 -35.09 82.72 58.28
C ILE A 221 -33.85 82.78 59.19
N HIS A 222 -33.81 83.86 59.94
CA HIS A 222 -32.74 84.40 60.76
C HIS A 222 -32.93 84.02 62.25
N ARG A 223 -31.80 83.77 62.94
CA ARG A 223 -31.46 84.04 64.36
C ARG A 223 -32.25 83.41 65.54
N GLY A 224 -31.44 82.83 66.45
CA GLY A 224 -31.63 82.72 67.90
C GLY A 224 -32.21 81.38 68.34
N GLY A 225 -31.70 80.63 69.32
CA GLY A 225 -30.72 80.86 70.37
C GLY A 225 -31.10 79.94 71.55
N GLY A 226 -30.12 79.36 72.25
CA GLY A 226 -30.29 78.57 73.49
C GLY A 226 -30.49 77.07 73.25
N ALA A 227 -29.65 76.12 73.68
CA ALA A 227 -28.97 75.85 74.95
C ALA A 227 -29.58 74.59 75.61
N GLU A 228 -28.67 73.77 76.14
CA GLU A 228 -28.85 72.61 77.02
C GLU A 228 -29.40 71.31 76.44
N ALA A 229 -29.03 70.12 76.91
CA ALA A 229 -27.82 69.56 77.52
C ALA A 229 -28.15 68.07 77.78
N ARG A 230 -27.11 67.26 77.93
CA ARG A 230 -27.10 65.90 78.53
C ARG A 230 -27.72 64.79 77.68
N SER A 231 -27.31 63.54 77.77
CA SER A 231 -26.12 62.80 78.25
C SER A 231 -26.48 61.31 78.04
N ARG A 232 -25.49 60.43 78.20
CA ARG A 232 -25.59 58.98 78.51
C ARG A 232 -25.75 58.06 77.28
N SER A 233 -24.68 57.36 76.87
CA SER A 233 -24.16 56.08 77.41
C SER A 233 -25.08 54.91 77.03
N GLY A 234 -24.64 53.78 76.52
CA GLY A 234 -23.31 53.22 76.31
C GLY A 234 -23.50 51.75 75.86
N GLN A 235 -22.37 51.09 75.61
CA GLN A 235 -22.16 49.70 75.18
C GLN A 235 -22.36 49.42 73.69
#